data_AF-A0A9E2U2Z3-F1
#
_entry.id   AF-A0A9E2U2Z3-F1
#
_cell.length_a   1.000
_cell.length_b   1.000
_cell.length_c   1.000
_cell.angle_alpha   90.00
_cell.angle_beta   90.00
_cell.angle_gamma   90.00
#
_symmetry.space_group_name_H-M   'P 1'
#
loop_
_entity.id
_entity.type
_entity.pdbx_description
1 polymer ?
#
loop_
_entity_poly.entity_id
_entity_poly.type
_entity_poly.pdbx_seq_one_letter_code
_entity_poly.pdbx_strand_id
1 'polypeptide(L)'
;MFWVVVAILYFVLAVVAPGILSLFVSRTRPDFRSLSLSLRVVFVAIALICLAATSYVHVESDEIAVLNKIYGTTSLPGEHIIATNGEKGPQAEILTPGWHPWFLVNVIYQVENKKVVSIPSGKYGFLNAKDG
;
A
#
# COMPACT_ATOMS: atom_id res chain seq x y z
N MET A 1 -2.83 -5.00 -0.55
CA MET A 1 -4.32 -5.05 -0.64
C MET A 1 -5.00 -5.62 0.62
N PHE A 2 -4.56 -6.77 1.17
CA PHE A 2 -5.16 -7.38 2.38
C PHE A 2 -5.38 -6.39 3.54
N TRP A 3 -4.33 -5.67 3.96
CA TRP A 3 -4.39 -4.72 5.07
C TRP A 3 -5.36 -3.54 4.88
N VAL A 4 -5.58 -3.11 3.63
CA VAL A 4 -6.55 -2.06 3.30
C VAL A 4 -7.98 -2.56 3.50
N VAL A 5 -8.27 -3.79 3.08
CA VAL A 5 -9.60 -4.40 3.27
C VAL A 5 -9.89 -4.55 4.76
N VAL A 6 -8.89 -4.98 5.55
CA VAL A 6 -8.99 -5.07 7.00
C VAL A 6 -9.24 -3.69 7.63
N ALA A 7 -8.52 -2.65 7.19
CA ALA A 7 -8.72 -1.29 7.67
C ALA A 7 -10.14 -0.77 7.41
N ILE A 8 -10.67 -1.00 6.19
CA ILE A 8 -12.04 -0.61 5.83
C ILE A 8 -13.06 -1.35 6.70
N LEU A 9 -12.86 -2.64 6.94
CA LEU A 9 -13.74 -3.44 7.80
C LEU A 9 -13.78 -2.88 9.23
N TYR A 10 -12.64 -2.57 9.83
CA TYR A 10 -12.59 -1.96 11.16
C TYR A 10 -13.22 -0.56 11.20
N PHE A 11 -13.05 0.22 10.12
CA PHE A 11 -13.72 1.51 9.99
C PHE A 11 -15.24 1.36 9.94
N VAL A 12 -15.77 0.40 9.17
CA VAL A 12 -17.21 0.09 9.13
C VAL A 12 -17.71 -0.37 10.50
N LEU A 13 -16.96 -1.26 11.19
CA LEU A 13 -17.28 -1.68 12.55
C LEU A 13 -17.33 -0.49 13.52
N ALA A 14 -16.46 0.51 13.38
CA ALA A 14 -16.51 1.74 14.17
C ALA A 14 -17.77 2.57 13.89
N VAL A 15 -18.29 2.60 12.67
CA VAL A 15 -19.53 3.31 12.35
C VAL A 15 -20.75 2.59 12.91
N VAL A 16 -20.75 1.25 12.84
CA VAL A 16 -21.90 0.41 13.23
C VAL A 16 -21.88 0.05 14.73
N ALA A 17 -20.75 0.18 15.41
CA ALA A 17 -20.56 -0.07 16.84
C ALA A 17 -21.68 0.43 17.76
N PRO A 18 -22.16 1.70 17.70
CA PRO A 18 -23.24 2.16 18.56
C PRO A 18 -24.58 1.46 18.26
N GLY A 19 -24.83 1.08 17.01
CA GLY A 19 -26.02 0.33 16.61
C GLY A 19 -26.00 -1.10 17.17
N ILE A 20 -24.88 -1.82 16.99
CA ILE A 20 -24.70 -3.17 17.53
C ILE A 20 -24.74 -3.16 19.06
N LEU A 21 -24.06 -2.21 19.70
CA LEU A 21 -24.05 -2.10 21.16
C LEU A 21 -25.45 -1.86 21.73
N SER A 22 -26.31 -1.13 21.01
CA SER A 22 -27.70 -0.88 21.43
C SER A 22 -28.60 -2.12 21.43
N LEU A 23 -28.20 -3.20 20.74
CA LEU A 23 -28.92 -4.48 20.76
C LEU A 23 -28.66 -5.29 22.04
N PHE A 24 -27.49 -5.12 22.65
CA PHE A 24 -27.08 -5.86 23.85
C PHE A 24 -27.20 -5.04 25.13
N VAL A 25 -27.05 -3.72 25.04
CA VAL A 25 -27.10 -2.79 26.18
C VAL A 25 -28.18 -1.75 25.91
N SER A 26 -29.10 -1.58 26.85
CA SER A 26 -30.17 -0.59 26.71
C SER A 26 -29.58 0.82 26.60
N ARG A 27 -30.04 1.57 25.60
CA ARG A 27 -29.62 2.96 25.33
C ARG A 27 -29.91 3.93 26.49
N THR A 28 -30.75 3.50 27.42
CA THR A 28 -31.13 4.20 28.66
C THR A 28 -30.05 4.17 29.74
N ARG A 29 -28.99 3.36 29.60
CA ARG A 29 -27.86 3.41 30.55
C ARG A 29 -27.06 4.72 30.35
N PRO A 30 -26.73 5.45 31.43
CA PRO A 30 -25.96 6.71 31.34
C PRO A 30 -24.58 6.49 30.70
N ASP A 31 -23.98 5.31 30.89
CA ASP A 31 -22.65 4.95 30.38
C ASP A 31 -22.65 4.49 28.91
N PHE A 32 -23.81 4.39 28.25
CA PHE A 32 -23.89 3.90 26.88
C PHE A 32 -23.08 4.77 25.89
N ARG A 33 -23.05 6.08 26.14
CA ARG A 33 -22.33 7.04 25.30
C ARG A 33 -20.81 6.91 25.44
N SER A 34 -20.29 6.73 26.66
CA SER A 34 -18.84 6.57 26.89
C SER A 34 -18.34 5.20 26.42
N LEU A 35 -19.13 4.14 26.60
CA LEU A 35 -18.80 2.79 26.15
C LEU A 35 -18.73 2.71 24.61
N SER A 36 -19.74 3.26 23.92
CA SER A 36 -19.74 3.30 22.45
C SER A 36 -18.60 4.15 21.90
N LEU A 37 -18.27 5.28 22.52
CA LEU A 37 -17.17 6.14 22.09
C LEU A 37 -15.81 5.44 22.26
N SER A 38 -15.60 4.77 23.39
CA SER A 38 -14.37 3.99 23.64
C SER A 38 -14.17 2.89 22.59
N LEU A 39 -15.23 2.14 22.27
CA LEU A 39 -15.17 1.08 21.27
C LEU A 39 -14.86 1.62 19.86
N ARG A 40 -15.42 2.78 19.51
CA ARG A 40 -15.16 3.46 18.23
C ARG A 40 -13.70 3.90 18.12
N VAL A 41 -13.15 4.49 19.17
CA VAL A 41 -11.74 4.93 19.19
C VAL A 41 -10.81 3.73 18.99
N VAL A 42 -11.09 2.61 19.65
CA VAL A 42 -10.30 1.37 19.48
C VAL A 42 -10.34 0.88 18.02
N PHE A 43 -11.52 0.77 17.42
CA PHE A 43 -11.64 0.30 16.04
C PHE A 43 -11.00 1.27 15.03
N VAL A 44 -11.11 2.57 15.24
CA VAL A 44 -10.43 3.58 14.40
C VAL A 44 -8.91 3.48 14.55
N ALA A 45 -8.40 3.29 15.77
CA ALA A 45 -6.97 3.10 16.00
C ALA A 45 -6.44 1.86 15.27
N ILE A 46 -7.17 0.74 15.34
CA ILE A 46 -6.82 -0.49 14.60
C ILE A 46 -6.83 -0.22 13.08
N ALA A 47 -7.84 0.47 12.56
CA ALA A 47 -7.91 0.80 11.14
C ALA A 47 -6.71 1.66 10.69
N LEU A 48 -6.31 2.66 11.50
CA LEU A 48 -5.14 3.50 11.23
C LEU A 48 -3.83 2.69 11.24
N ILE A 49 -3.69 1.75 12.17
CA ILE A 49 -2.52 0.86 12.23
C ILE A 49 -2.45 -0.02 10.97
N CYS A 50 -3.58 -0.57 10.52
CA CYS A 50 -3.63 -1.36 9.29
C CYS A 50 -3.29 -0.52 8.03
N LEU A 51 -3.70 0.75 7.98
CA LEU A 51 -3.32 1.65 6.90
C LEU A 51 -1.81 1.96 6.94
N ALA A 52 -1.27 2.23 8.13
CA ALA A 52 0.17 2.45 8.31
C ALA A 52 0.99 1.22 7.89
N ALA A 53 0.51 0.02 8.17
CA ALA A 53 1.15 -1.23 7.73
C ALA A 53 1.22 -1.38 6.18
N THR A 54 0.40 -0.64 5.43
CA THR A 54 0.43 -0.65 3.96
C THR A 54 1.42 0.37 3.38
N SER A 55 1.90 1.30 4.22
CA SER A 55 2.61 2.54 3.84
C SER A 55 4.14 2.41 3.79
N TYR A 56 4.69 1.20 3.77
CA TYR A 56 6.14 1.02 3.66
C TYR A 56 6.49 -0.08 2.66
N VAL A 57 7.62 0.10 1.99
CA VAL A 57 8.30 -0.96 1.23
C VAL A 57 9.66 -1.19 1.85
N HIS A 58 10.02 -2.46 1.99
CA HIS A 58 11.36 -2.85 2.35
C HIS A 58 11.97 -3.63 1.19
N VAL A 59 13.16 -3.19 0.76
CA VAL A 59 13.91 -3.78 -0.35
C VAL A 59 15.21 -4.35 0.21
N GLU A 60 15.49 -5.61 -0.08
CA GLU A 60 16.69 -6.31 0.37
C GLU A 60 17.96 -5.75 -0.30
N SER A 61 19.13 -6.07 0.26
CA SER A 61 20.41 -5.46 -0.19
C SER A 61 20.89 -5.95 -1.56
N ASP A 62 20.47 -7.14 -2.00
CA ASP A 62 20.80 -7.73 -3.30
C ASP A 62 19.65 -7.58 -4.33
N GLU A 63 18.62 -6.81 -4.00
CA GLU A 63 17.43 -6.63 -4.83
C GLU A 63 17.14 -5.15 -5.12
N ILE A 64 16.45 -4.91 -6.23
CA ILE A 64 15.84 -3.63 -6.57
C ILE A 64 14.33 -3.84 -6.69
N ALA A 65 13.54 -2.87 -6.24
CA ALA A 65 12.09 -2.92 -6.39
C ALA A 65 11.67 -2.13 -7.63
N VAL A 66 11.10 -2.84 -8.60
CA VAL A 66 10.48 -2.25 -9.78
C VAL A 66 9.02 -1.94 -9.45
N LEU A 67 8.59 -0.72 -9.77
CA LEU A 67 7.24 -0.26 -9.50
C LEU A 67 6.37 -0.33 -10.75
N ASN A 68 5.17 -0.89 -10.63
CA ASN A 68 4.15 -0.85 -11.67
C ASN A 68 2.90 -0.15 -11.13
N LYS A 69 2.55 1.01 -11.69
CA LYS A 69 1.43 1.83 -11.19
C LYS A 69 0.10 1.32 -11.73
N ILE A 70 -0.74 0.80 -10.84
CA ILE A 70 -2.06 0.26 -11.20
C ILE A 70 -3.12 1.38 -11.22
N TYR A 71 -3.06 2.29 -10.25
CA TYR A 71 -4.05 3.34 -10.06
C TYR A 71 -3.48 4.72 -10.43
N GLY A 72 -4.24 5.47 -11.24
CA GLY A 72 -3.81 6.75 -11.81
C GLY A 72 -4.80 7.27 -12.85
N THR A 73 -4.70 8.56 -13.15
CA THR A 73 -5.57 9.24 -14.13
C THR A 73 -5.03 9.14 -15.55
N THR A 74 -3.70 9.10 -15.71
CA THR A 74 -3.03 9.15 -17.00
C THR A 74 -2.61 7.76 -17.44
N SER A 75 -2.89 7.42 -18.69
CA SER A 75 -2.51 6.16 -19.33
C SER A 75 -1.20 6.35 -20.09
N LEU A 76 -0.35 5.33 -20.11
CA LEU A 76 0.85 5.31 -20.95
C LEU A 76 0.46 5.39 -22.44
N PRO A 77 1.07 6.29 -23.24
CA PRO A 77 0.88 6.30 -24.69
C PRO A 77 1.30 4.96 -25.30
N GLY A 78 0.55 4.47 -26.30
CA GLY A 78 0.74 3.11 -26.84
C GLY A 78 2.08 2.83 -27.53
N GLU A 79 2.90 3.84 -27.75
CA GLU A 79 4.26 3.70 -28.30
C GLU A 79 5.31 3.47 -27.21
N HIS A 80 4.98 3.69 -25.94
CA HIS A 80 5.86 3.49 -24.79
C HIS A 80 5.42 2.30 -23.93
N ILE A 81 6.39 1.63 -23.33
CA ILE A 81 6.29 0.49 -22.42
C ILE A 81 6.62 0.93 -20.98
N ILE A 82 7.44 1.98 -20.82
CA ILE A 82 7.88 2.50 -19.53
C ILE A 82 7.32 3.92 -19.29
N ALA A 83 6.61 4.09 -18.20
CA ALA A 83 6.09 5.37 -17.73
C ALA A 83 7.20 6.21 -17.08
N THR A 84 7.44 7.40 -17.63
CA THR A 84 8.46 8.36 -17.15
C THR A 84 7.85 9.52 -16.35
N ASN A 85 6.56 9.81 -16.54
CA ASN A 85 5.87 10.97 -15.95
C ASN A 85 4.77 10.58 -14.94
N GLY A 86 4.89 9.40 -14.32
CA GLY A 86 3.89 8.94 -13.33
C GLY A 86 2.58 8.43 -13.95
N GLU A 87 2.62 8.05 -15.22
CA GLU A 87 1.53 7.41 -15.96
C GLU A 87 1.27 5.99 -15.43
N LYS A 88 0.14 5.38 -15.77
CA LYS A 88 -0.15 3.98 -15.42
C LYS A 88 0.78 3.04 -16.16
N GLY A 89 1.23 1.98 -15.48
CA GLY A 89 2.12 0.96 -16.04
C GLY A 89 3.48 0.88 -15.36
N PRO A 90 4.42 0.11 -15.94
CA PRO A 90 5.79 -0.02 -15.44
C PRO A 90 6.44 1.36 -15.33
N GLN A 91 6.98 1.70 -14.16
CA GLN A 91 7.63 2.99 -13.94
C GLN A 91 9.13 2.91 -14.29
N ALA A 92 9.68 4.01 -14.81
CA ALA A 92 11.12 4.18 -14.95
C ALA A 92 11.84 4.30 -13.60
N GLU A 93 11.14 4.84 -12.60
CA GLU A 93 11.65 4.96 -11.24
C GLU A 93 11.69 3.59 -10.54
N ILE A 94 12.87 3.23 -10.02
CA ILE A 94 13.09 2.03 -9.22
C ILE A 94 13.43 2.41 -7.78
N LEU A 95 13.03 1.57 -6.84
CA LEU A 95 13.42 1.72 -5.45
C LEU A 95 14.72 0.95 -5.20
N THR A 96 15.71 1.66 -4.68
CA THR A 96 16.98 1.10 -4.22
C THR A 96 16.80 0.30 -2.94
N PRO A 97 17.78 -0.57 -2.58
CA PRO A 97 17.80 -1.24 -1.29
C PRO A 97 17.58 -0.29 -0.11
N GLY A 98 16.78 -0.72 0.87
CA GLY A 98 16.51 0.05 2.08
C GLY A 98 15.05 0.07 2.50
N TRP A 99 14.72 1.05 3.35
CA TRP A 99 13.38 1.27 3.87
C TRP A 99 12.80 2.56 3.30
N HIS A 100 11.66 2.43 2.60
CA HIS A 100 11.00 3.54 1.92
C HIS A 100 9.59 3.74 2.49
N PRO A 101 9.38 4.75 3.35
CA PRO A 101 8.07 5.04 3.94
C PRO A 101 7.21 5.88 3.00
N TRP A 102 6.56 5.23 2.03
CA TRP A 102 5.67 5.90 1.10
C TRP A 102 4.20 5.54 1.34
N PHE A 103 3.38 6.58 1.52
CA PHE A 103 1.94 6.46 1.75
C PHE A 103 1.22 5.62 0.69
N LEU A 104 0.60 4.52 1.14
CA LEU A 104 -0.19 3.59 0.33
C LEU A 104 0.54 3.04 -0.92
N VAL A 105 1.87 2.95 -0.85
CA VAL A 105 2.71 2.40 -1.92
C VAL A 105 2.24 1.02 -2.39
N ASN A 106 1.93 0.10 -1.47
CA ASN A 106 1.44 -1.25 -1.77
C ASN A 106 -0.02 -1.30 -2.26
N VAL A 107 -0.66 -0.14 -2.45
CA VAL A 107 -2.00 0.00 -3.04
C VAL A 107 -1.88 0.61 -4.42
N ILE A 108 -1.15 1.71 -4.54
CA ILE A 108 -1.01 2.47 -5.78
C ILE A 108 -0.12 1.72 -6.78
N TYR A 109 0.92 1.07 -6.26
CA TYR A 109 1.93 0.37 -7.04
C TYR A 109 1.91 -1.13 -6.73
N GLN A 110 2.11 -1.93 -7.77
CA GLN A 110 2.57 -3.30 -7.66
C GLN A 110 4.09 -3.27 -7.62
N VAL A 111 4.64 -3.67 -6.47
CA VAL A 111 6.07 -3.72 -6.22
C VAL A 111 6.57 -5.11 -6.59
N GLU A 112 7.54 -5.20 -7.49
CA GLU A 112 8.21 -6.44 -7.87
C GLU A 112 9.70 -6.34 -7.54
N ASN A 113 10.17 -7.16 -6.61
CA ASN A 113 11.60 -7.21 -6.29
C ASN A 113 12.33 -8.07 -7.34
N LYS A 114 13.43 -7.54 -7.87
CA LYS A 114 14.31 -8.21 -8.83
C LYS A 114 15.74 -8.19 -8.33
N LYS A 115 16.44 -9.30 -8.49
CA LYS A 115 17.85 -9.41 -8.08
C LYS A 115 18.74 -8.54 -8.95
N VAL A 116 19.72 -7.91 -8.31
CA VAL A 116 20.75 -7.14 -9.01
C VAL A 116 21.64 -8.10 -9.78
N VAL A 117 21.78 -7.84 -11.08
CA VAL A 117 22.67 -8.62 -11.95
C VAL A 117 24.09 -8.09 -11.79
N SER A 118 25.00 -8.93 -11.29
CA SER A 118 26.43 -8.63 -11.21
C SER A 118 27.20 -9.29 -12.36
N ILE A 119 27.96 -8.50 -13.11
CA ILE A 119 28.79 -8.98 -14.21
C ILE A 119 30.21 -9.22 -13.66
N PRO A 120 30.68 -10.48 -13.61
CA PRO A 120 32.01 -10.77 -13.08
C PRO A 120 33.13 -10.30 -14.02
N SER A 121 34.32 -10.13 -13.47
CA SER A 121 35.50 -9.68 -14.22
C SER A 121 35.79 -10.58 -15.43
N GLY A 122 36.13 -9.97 -16.57
CA GLY A 122 36.40 -10.66 -17.82
C GLY A 122 35.16 -11.06 -18.64
N LYS A 123 33.95 -10.73 -18.17
CA LYS A 123 32.71 -10.85 -18.96
C LYS A 123 32.20 -9.49 -19.40
N TYR A 124 31.38 -9.47 -20.44
CA TYR A 124 30.62 -8.31 -20.88
C TYR A 124 29.12 -8.59 -20.78
N GLY A 125 28.34 -7.55 -20.47
CA GLY A 125 26.88 -7.60 -20.49
C GLY A 125 26.37 -7.04 -21.82
N PHE A 126 25.36 -7.69 -22.40
CA PHE A 126 24.63 -7.16 -23.54
C PHE A 126 23.23 -6.76 -23.06
N LEU A 127 22.86 -5.50 -23.31
CA LEU A 127 21.54 -4.96 -22.97
C LEU A 127 20.85 -4.53 -24.26
N ASN A 128 19.59 -4.93 -24.42
CA ASN A 128 18.76 -4.54 -25.54
C ASN A 128 17.54 -3.80 -24.99
N ALA A 129 17.51 -2.48 -25.17
CA ALA A 129 16.39 -1.65 -24.77
C ALA A 129 15.30 -1.68 -25.85
N LYS A 130 14.06 -1.96 -25.45
CA LYS A 130 12.90 -1.88 -26.35
C LYS A 130 12.21 -0.53 -26.30
N ASP A 131 12.36 0.19 -25.20
CA ASP A 131 11.77 1.49 -24.93
C ASP A 131 12.65 2.15 -23.85
N GLY A 132 13.35 3.24 -24.21
CA GLY A 132 14.38 3.86 -23.38
C GLY A 132 15.70 3.09 -23.35
#